data_AF-A0AA84ZRL6-F1
#
_entry.id   AF-A0AA84ZRL6-F1
#
_cell.length_a   1.000
_cell.length_b   1.000
_cell.length_c   1.000
_cell.angle_alpha   90.00
_cell.angle_beta   90.00
_cell.angle_gamma   90.00
#
_symmetry.space_group_name_H-M   'P 1'
#
loop_
_entity.id
_entity.type
_entity.pdbx_description
1 polymer ?
#
loop_
_entity_poly.entity_id
_entity_poly.type
_entity_poly.pdbx_seq_one_letter_code
_entity_poly.pdbx_strand_id
1 'polypeptide(L)'
;MTPVVTGGGLNMTLNTQDEYKIRKEDIELYKRIRREVEQEFMAKYEPVDYRSVTKIDFHKDVVRVPPRPEPMLHEMVKEQPVTFWTEHRDKMHGNTHYSTNHTTPFGRNAAFTTPIDQYLNSRMPCEMQIYSR
;
A
#
# COMPACT_ATOMS: atom_id res chain seq x y z
N MET A 1 106.71 37.46 22.93
CA MET A 1 105.33 37.84 22.55
C MET A 1 104.69 36.64 21.88
N THR A 2 103.73 36.00 22.55
CA THR A 2 102.73 35.10 21.95
C THR A 2 101.46 35.24 22.78
N PRO A 3 100.30 35.58 22.19
CA PRO A 3 99.05 35.53 22.92
C PRO A 3 98.42 34.14 22.78
N VAL A 4 97.86 33.69 23.90
CA VAL A 4 96.95 32.57 24.04
C VAL A 4 95.66 32.89 23.29
N VAL A 5 95.18 31.98 22.43
CA VAL A 5 93.84 32.03 21.85
C VAL A 5 93.02 30.84 22.36
N THR A 6 92.03 31.25 23.15
CA THR A 6 90.85 30.61 23.72
C THR A 6 90.16 29.55 22.85
N GLY A 7 89.81 28.43 23.49
CA GLY A 7 88.82 27.47 23.01
C GLY A 7 87.38 27.92 23.32
N GLY A 8 86.46 27.54 22.45
CA GLY A 8 85.01 27.74 22.62
C GLY A 8 84.25 27.60 21.31
N GLY A 9 83.90 26.38 20.91
CA GLY A 9 83.19 26.17 19.63
C GLY A 9 82.29 24.93 19.50
N LEU A 10 82.20 24.06 20.51
CA LEU A 10 81.56 22.74 20.32
C LEU A 10 80.21 22.52 21.05
N ASN A 11 79.67 23.52 21.77
CA ASN A 11 78.51 23.32 22.66
C ASN A 11 77.17 23.85 22.10
N MET A 12 77.15 24.57 20.96
CA MET A 12 75.89 25.16 20.43
C MET A 12 75.10 24.23 19.52
N THR A 13 75.75 23.32 18.79
CA THR A 13 75.12 22.48 17.76
C THR A 13 74.37 21.28 18.33
N LEU A 14 74.83 20.72 19.45
CA LEU A 14 74.19 19.59 20.14
C LEU A 14 72.81 19.99 20.71
N ASN A 15 72.72 21.13 21.38
CA ASN A 15 71.47 21.61 21.97
C ASN A 15 70.38 21.87 20.90
N THR A 16 70.74 22.41 19.75
CA THR A 16 69.77 22.66 18.66
C THR A 16 69.25 21.36 18.03
N GLN A 17 70.12 20.34 17.94
CA GLN A 17 69.77 19.01 17.45
C GLN A 17 68.80 18.32 18.42
N ASP A 18 69.05 18.43 19.72
CA ASP A 18 68.20 17.88 20.78
C ASP A 18 66.85 18.61 20.85
N GLU A 19 66.82 19.95 20.77
CA GLU A 19 65.58 20.72 20.69
C GLU A 19 64.74 20.40 19.44
N TYR A 20 65.39 20.14 18.30
CA TYR A 20 64.70 19.72 17.08
C TYR A 20 64.12 18.31 17.21
N LYS A 21 64.83 17.42 17.90
CA LYS A 21 64.36 16.06 18.20
C LYS A 21 63.16 16.08 19.15
N ILE A 22 63.24 16.86 20.23
CA ILE A 22 62.14 17.04 21.19
C ILE A 22 60.89 17.60 20.48
N ARG A 23 61.06 18.65 19.65
CA ARG A 23 59.94 19.21 18.88
C ARG A 23 59.31 18.20 17.90
N LYS A 24 60.11 17.31 17.31
CA LYS A 24 59.58 16.24 16.45
C LYS A 24 58.78 15.22 17.23
N GLU A 25 59.30 14.78 18.37
CA GLU A 25 58.65 13.83 19.26
C GLU A 25 57.30 14.39 19.77
N ASP A 26 57.26 15.67 20.15
CA ASP A 26 56.03 16.35 20.53
C ASP A 26 55.00 16.38 19.39
N ILE A 27 55.43 16.72 18.17
CA ILE A 27 54.56 16.74 16.98
C ILE A 27 53.99 15.33 16.70
N GLU A 28 54.80 14.29 16.83
CA GLU A 28 54.36 12.90 16.65
C GLU A 28 53.40 12.45 17.74
N LEU A 29 53.64 12.86 18.99
CA LEU A 29 52.75 12.61 20.11
C LEU A 29 51.39 13.27 19.89
N TYR A 30 51.36 14.55 19.50
CA TYR A 30 50.11 15.25 19.18
C TYR A 30 49.34 14.58 18.03
N LYS A 31 50.04 14.11 16.99
CA LYS A 31 49.41 13.37 15.87
C LYS A 31 48.82 12.04 16.32
N ARG A 32 49.50 11.32 17.23
CA ARG A 32 48.99 10.06 17.79
C ARG A 32 47.74 10.30 18.64
N ILE A 33 47.82 11.23 19.59
CA ILE A 33 46.69 11.58 20.47
C ILE A 33 45.48 12.03 19.63
N ARG A 34 45.70 12.90 18.63
CA ARG A 34 44.63 13.33 17.74
C ARG A 34 43.95 12.16 17.03
N ARG A 35 44.71 11.18 16.54
CA ARG A 35 44.17 10.00 15.87
C ARG A 35 43.37 9.11 16.81
N GLU A 36 43.86 8.89 18.02
CA GLU A 36 43.18 8.09 19.04
C GLU A 36 41.85 8.76 19.45
N VAL A 37 41.87 10.07 19.69
CA VAL A 37 40.66 10.86 19.97
C VAL A 37 39.70 10.81 18.77
N GLU A 38 40.18 11.06 17.55
CA GLU A 38 39.32 10.95 16.35
C GLU A 38 38.71 9.55 16.24
N GLN A 39 39.45 8.48 16.54
CA GLN A 39 38.95 7.11 16.48
C GLN A 39 37.94 6.77 17.60
N GLU A 40 38.10 7.32 18.80
CA GLU A 40 37.15 7.18 19.90
C GLU A 40 35.86 7.98 19.66
N PHE A 41 35.98 9.18 19.09
CA PHE A 41 34.88 10.08 18.79
C PHE A 41 34.25 9.85 17.41
N MET A 42 34.84 9.00 16.57
CA MET A 42 34.18 8.44 15.41
C MET A 42 33.00 7.62 15.92
N ALA A 43 31.83 8.27 15.97
CA ALA A 43 30.58 7.63 16.29
C ALA A 43 30.50 6.34 15.46
N LYS A 44 30.33 5.20 16.13
CA LYS A 44 30.07 3.93 15.47
C LYS A 44 28.92 4.19 14.51
N TYR A 45 29.23 4.24 13.22
CA TYR A 45 28.27 4.61 12.21
C TYR A 45 27.32 3.43 12.08
N GLU A 46 26.22 3.48 12.82
CA GLU A 46 25.10 2.60 12.55
C GLU A 46 24.32 3.20 11.38
N PRO A 47 24.07 2.43 10.32
CA PRO A 47 23.25 2.90 9.23
C PRO A 47 21.87 3.26 9.78
N VAL A 48 21.48 4.52 9.61
CA VAL A 48 20.17 5.00 10.05
C VAL A 48 19.08 4.22 9.29
N ASP A 49 18.22 3.52 10.01
CA ASP A 49 17.04 2.90 9.42
C ASP A 49 15.94 3.95 9.24
N TYR A 50 15.63 4.26 7.99
CA TYR A 50 14.57 5.19 7.61
C TYR A 50 13.20 4.50 7.47
N ARG A 51 13.10 3.19 7.73
CA ARG A 51 11.84 2.47 7.62
C ARG A 51 10.97 2.77 8.85
N SER A 52 9.72 3.11 8.60
CA SER A 52 8.69 3.16 9.66
C SER A 52 8.46 1.75 10.24
N VAL A 53 8.10 1.69 11.52
CA VAL A 53 7.61 0.48 12.22
C VAL A 53 6.57 -0.27 11.39
N THR A 54 5.65 0.45 10.73
CA THR A 54 4.63 -0.17 9.89
C THR A 54 5.20 -1.00 8.74
N LYS A 55 6.28 -0.51 8.10
CA LYS A 55 6.95 -1.20 6.98
C LYS A 55 7.73 -2.42 7.46
N ILE A 56 8.21 -2.38 8.70
CA ILE A 56 8.96 -3.47 9.32
C ILE A 56 8.00 -4.55 9.79
N ASP A 57 6.90 -4.19 10.47
CA ASP A 57 6.05 -5.17 11.16
C ASP A 57 4.87 -5.66 10.32
N PHE A 58 4.36 -4.84 9.38
CA PHE A 58 3.14 -5.13 8.61
C PHE A 58 3.42 -5.58 7.17
N HIS A 59 4.45 -6.37 6.97
CA HIS A 59 4.58 -7.26 5.83
C HIS A 59 3.53 -8.37 5.89
N LYS A 60 2.42 -8.20 5.16
CA LYS A 60 1.61 -9.35 4.75
C LYS A 60 2.25 -9.93 3.51
N ASP A 61 2.63 -11.20 3.57
CA ASP A 61 2.88 -11.97 2.35
C ASP A 61 1.62 -11.87 1.50
N VAL A 62 1.70 -11.17 0.38
CA VAL A 62 0.60 -11.06 -0.56
C VAL A 62 0.38 -12.47 -1.07
N VAL A 63 -0.57 -13.18 -0.47
CA VAL A 63 -1.05 -14.47 -0.96
C VAL A 63 -1.33 -14.25 -2.43
N ARG A 64 -0.68 -15.05 -3.29
CA ARG A 64 -0.96 -15.02 -4.73
C ARG A 64 -2.39 -15.46 -4.93
N VAL A 65 -3.31 -14.49 -4.88
CA VAL A 65 -4.70 -14.71 -5.23
C VAL A 65 -4.71 -15.07 -6.71
N PRO A 66 -5.46 -16.12 -7.12
CA PRO A 66 -5.63 -16.39 -8.53
C PRO A 66 -6.10 -15.12 -9.26
N PRO A 67 -5.72 -14.93 -10.53
CA PRO A 67 -6.19 -13.79 -11.30
C PRO A 67 -7.71 -13.71 -11.21
N ARG A 68 -8.22 -12.49 -10.97
CA ARG A 68 -9.67 -12.25 -10.92
C ARG A 68 -10.28 -12.80 -12.22
N PRO A 69 -11.41 -13.53 -12.15
CA PRO A 69 -12.12 -13.92 -13.36
C PRO A 69 -12.41 -12.69 -14.21
N GLU A 70 -12.44 -12.86 -15.53
CA GLU A 70 -12.75 -11.75 -16.43
C GLU A 70 -14.09 -11.12 -16.02
N PRO A 71 -14.16 -9.78 -15.96
CA PRO A 71 -15.40 -9.11 -15.64
C PRO A 71 -16.42 -9.48 -16.71
N MET A 72 -17.42 -10.28 -16.33
CA MET A 72 -18.54 -10.57 -17.22
C MET A 72 -19.23 -9.24 -17.52
N LEU A 73 -19.44 -8.93 -18.80
CA LEU A 73 -20.24 -7.78 -19.19
C LEU A 73 -21.70 -8.09 -18.87
N HIS A 74 -22.20 -7.47 -17.80
CA HIS A 74 -23.58 -7.61 -17.38
C HIS A 74 -24.45 -6.74 -18.30
N GLU A 75 -25.35 -7.34 -19.06
CA GLU A 75 -26.37 -6.58 -19.79
C GLU A 75 -27.44 -6.14 -18.79
N MET A 76 -27.20 -5.00 -18.11
CA MET A 76 -28.08 -4.48 -17.05
C MET A 76 -29.56 -4.32 -17.46
N VAL A 77 -29.83 -4.23 -18.77
CA VAL A 77 -31.19 -4.11 -19.32
C VAL A 77 -31.93 -5.45 -19.36
N LYS A 78 -31.21 -6.57 -19.55
CA LYS A 78 -31.82 -7.90 -19.72
C LYS A 78 -31.63 -8.80 -18.52
N GLU A 79 -30.57 -8.58 -17.76
CA GLU A 79 -30.22 -9.39 -16.61
C GLU A 79 -31.11 -9.07 -15.40
N GLN A 80 -31.66 -10.11 -14.78
CA GLN A 80 -32.38 -9.96 -13.53
C GLN A 80 -31.42 -10.06 -12.35
N PRO A 81 -31.57 -9.20 -11.33
CA PRO A 81 -30.79 -9.32 -10.12
C PRO A 81 -31.14 -10.62 -9.39
N VAL A 82 -30.11 -11.34 -8.94
CA VAL A 82 -30.29 -12.51 -8.07
C VAL A 82 -30.62 -12.02 -6.67
N THR A 83 -31.88 -12.19 -6.28
CA THR A 83 -32.41 -11.84 -4.97
C THR A 83 -33.18 -13.02 -4.38
N PHE A 84 -33.40 -12.99 -3.07
CA PHE A 84 -34.24 -13.98 -2.38
C PHE A 84 -35.59 -14.20 -3.09
N TRP A 85 -36.24 -13.12 -3.54
CA TRP A 85 -37.55 -13.17 -4.18
C TRP A 85 -37.49 -13.84 -5.55
N THR A 86 -36.51 -13.48 -6.39
CA THR A 86 -36.34 -14.07 -7.72
C THR A 86 -35.98 -15.56 -7.66
N GLU A 87 -35.25 -15.99 -6.64
CA GLU A 87 -34.92 -17.41 -6.41
C GLU A 87 -36.12 -18.23 -5.94
N HIS A 88 -36.99 -17.64 -5.12
CA HIS A 88 -38.11 -18.35 -4.49
C HIS A 88 -39.45 -18.13 -5.20
N ARG A 89 -39.45 -17.51 -6.39
CA ARG A 89 -40.67 -17.12 -7.13
C ARG A 89 -41.69 -18.26 -7.26
N ASP A 90 -41.22 -19.50 -7.48
CA ASP A 90 -42.09 -20.67 -7.72
C ASP A 90 -42.74 -21.19 -6.43
N LYS A 91 -42.18 -20.85 -5.27
CA LYS A 91 -42.64 -21.31 -3.94
C LYS A 91 -43.42 -20.24 -3.18
N MET A 92 -43.53 -19.03 -3.74
CA MET A 92 -44.18 -17.89 -3.10
C MET A 92 -45.68 -17.84 -3.39
N HIS A 93 -46.45 -17.58 -2.33
CA HIS A 93 -47.90 -17.42 -2.39
C HIS A 93 -48.27 -15.93 -2.30
N GLY A 94 -49.43 -15.54 -2.83
CA GLY A 94 -49.94 -14.17 -2.73
C GLY A 94 -49.46 -13.20 -3.81
N ASN A 95 -48.69 -13.67 -4.80
CA ASN A 95 -48.31 -12.85 -5.95
C ASN A 95 -49.43 -12.84 -7.00
N THR A 96 -49.73 -11.65 -7.52
CA THR A 96 -50.85 -11.42 -8.44
C THR A 96 -50.55 -11.80 -9.89
N HIS A 97 -49.28 -11.84 -10.29
CA HIS A 97 -48.87 -12.20 -11.64
C HIS A 97 -47.39 -12.61 -11.70
N TYR A 98 -47.12 -13.71 -12.39
CA TYR A 98 -45.78 -14.13 -12.82
C TYR A 98 -45.70 -13.97 -14.33
N SER A 99 -44.77 -13.16 -14.81
CA SER A 99 -44.52 -13.08 -16.25
C SER A 99 -43.76 -14.32 -16.71
N THR A 100 -44.19 -14.93 -17.82
CA THR A 100 -43.37 -15.94 -18.53
C THR A 100 -42.09 -15.30 -19.09
N ASN A 101 -42.07 -13.97 -19.28
CA ASN A 101 -40.89 -13.26 -19.71
C ASN A 101 -39.92 -13.06 -18.55
N HIS A 102 -38.70 -13.56 -18.73
CA HIS A 102 -37.62 -13.52 -17.72
C HIS A 102 -37.18 -12.10 -17.33
N THR A 103 -37.57 -11.06 -18.07
CA THR A 103 -37.15 -9.66 -17.84
C THR A 103 -37.93 -8.95 -16.72
N THR A 104 -39.11 -9.43 -16.34
CA THR A 104 -39.92 -8.80 -15.27
C THR A 104 -40.70 -9.86 -14.47
N PRO A 105 -40.05 -10.56 -13.52
CA PRO A 105 -40.67 -11.67 -12.81
C PRO A 105 -41.86 -11.24 -11.95
N PHE A 106 -41.85 -10.02 -11.40
CA PHE A 106 -42.90 -9.47 -10.56
C PHE A 106 -43.57 -8.28 -11.24
N GLY A 107 -44.75 -8.52 -11.82
CA GLY A 107 -45.58 -7.48 -12.43
C GLY A 107 -46.73 -7.08 -11.52
N ARG A 108 -47.06 -5.78 -11.47
CA ARG A 108 -48.33 -5.34 -10.89
C ARG A 108 -49.47 -5.80 -11.79
N ASN A 109 -50.41 -6.54 -11.23
CA ASN A 109 -51.63 -6.93 -11.90
C ASN A 109 -52.80 -6.29 -11.16
N ALA A 110 -53.48 -5.36 -11.83
CA ALA A 110 -54.65 -4.67 -11.32
C ALA A 110 -55.94 -5.15 -12.00
N ALA A 111 -55.90 -6.24 -12.77
CA ALA A 111 -57.05 -6.72 -13.53
C ALA A 111 -58.25 -7.09 -12.66
N PHE A 112 -58.13 -7.26 -11.34
CA PHE A 112 -59.32 -7.44 -10.50
C PHE A 112 -59.86 -6.11 -9.94
N THR A 113 -58.99 -5.15 -9.68
CA THR A 113 -59.32 -3.90 -8.99
C THR A 113 -59.61 -2.73 -9.93
N THR A 114 -59.24 -2.85 -11.21
CA THR A 114 -59.62 -1.87 -12.23
C THR A 114 -61.16 -1.83 -12.35
N PRO A 115 -61.81 -0.65 -12.24
CA PRO A 115 -63.25 -0.49 -12.42
C PRO A 115 -63.73 -0.88 -13.82
N ILE A 116 -64.97 -1.38 -13.92
CA ILE A 116 -65.52 -1.91 -15.19
C ILE A 116 -65.52 -0.87 -16.32
N ASP A 117 -65.78 0.40 -15.99
CA ASP A 117 -65.81 1.50 -16.97
C ASP A 117 -64.44 1.81 -17.59
N GLN A 118 -63.34 1.32 -16.97
CA GLN A 118 -61.98 1.55 -17.44
C GLN A 118 -61.48 0.45 -18.39
N TYR A 119 -62.21 -0.67 -18.56
CA TYR A 119 -61.87 -1.71 -19.55
C TYR A 119 -62.38 -1.33 -20.95
N LEU A 120 -62.02 -0.14 -21.45
CA LEU A 120 -62.39 0.25 -22.81
C LEU A 120 -61.58 -0.58 -23.83
N ASN A 121 -62.25 -1.57 -24.44
CA ASN A 121 -61.72 -2.49 -25.46
C ASN A 121 -60.63 -3.46 -24.99
N SER A 122 -60.39 -3.57 -23.69
CA SER A 122 -59.48 -4.56 -23.12
C SER A 122 -60.24 -5.82 -22.71
N ARG A 123 -59.58 -6.97 -22.85
CA ARG A 123 -60.11 -8.27 -22.42
C ARG A 123 -60.50 -8.25 -20.95
N MET A 124 -61.70 -8.73 -20.64
CA MET A 124 -62.16 -8.80 -19.25
C MET A 124 -61.43 -9.92 -18.49
N PRO A 125 -61.22 -9.77 -17.17
CA PRO A 125 -60.72 -10.84 -16.32
C PRO A 125 -61.73 -12.01 -16.41
N CYS A 126 -61.26 -13.21 -16.78
CA CYS A 126 -62.04 -14.43 -17.03
C CYS A 126 -62.56 -14.69 -18.45
N GLU A 127 -62.40 -13.79 -19.43
CA GLU A 127 -62.60 -14.19 -20.83
C GLU A 127 -61.55 -15.26 -21.17
N MET A 128 -61.92 -16.45 -21.66
CA MET A 128 -60.96 -17.51 -22.03
C MET A 128 -60.28 -17.21 -23.38
N GLN A 129 -59.02 -17.65 -23.56
CA GLN A 129 -58.36 -17.55 -24.87
C GLN A 129 -59.02 -18.61 -25.73
N ILE A 130 -59.91 -18.20 -26.63
CA ILE A 130 -60.37 -19.08 -27.70
C ILE A 130 -59.14 -19.25 -28.60
N TYR A 131 -58.44 -20.38 -28.45
CA TYR A 131 -57.41 -20.76 -29.41
C TYR A 131 -58.12 -21.08 -30.72
N SER A 132 -57.93 -20.23 -31.74
CA SER A 132 -58.28 -20.59 -33.12
C SER A 132 -57.42 -21.79 -33.52
N ARG A 133 -58.09 -22.84 -33.98
CA ARG A 133 -57.48 -24.10 -34.42
C ARG A 133 -56.79 -23.93 -35.76
#